data_AF-A0A3N5VDM5-F1
#
_entry.id   AF-A0A3N5VDM5-F1
#
_cell.length_a   1.000
_cell.length_b   1.000
_cell.length_c   1.000
_cell.angle_alpha   90.00
_cell.angle_beta   90.00
_cell.angle_gamma   90.00
#
_symmetry.space_group_name_H-M   'P 1'
#
loop_
_entity.id
_entity.type
_entity.pdbx_description
1 polymer ?
#
loop_
_entity_poly.entity_id
_entity_poly.type
_entity_poly.pdbx_seq_one_letter_code
_entity_poly.pdbx_strand_id
1 'polypeptide(L)'
;MKTPEQYIESLRKLNLEVYLLGERVKNPVDHPILRPSLNSVAMTYQIAHEEESKHLACTRSHLTGKTINRFTAIHQTPEDLVNKVKMQRLLGQKT
;
A
#
# COMPACT_ATOMS: atom_id res chain seq x y z
N MET A 1 -8.94 -4.11 -6.83
CA MET A 1 -7.83 -3.51 -6.05
C MET A 1 -6.61 -3.46 -6.96
N LYS A 2 -5.77 -2.41 -6.90
CA LYS A 2 -4.57 -2.33 -7.76
C LYS A 2 -3.59 -3.47 -7.41
N THR A 3 -2.81 -3.93 -8.39
CA THR A 3 -1.58 -4.72 -8.15
C THR A 3 -0.42 -3.78 -7.80
N PRO A 4 0.71 -4.28 -7.27
CA PRO A 4 1.92 -3.47 -7.05
C PRO A 4 2.37 -2.71 -8.30
N GLU A 5 2.35 -3.37 -9.46
CA GLU A 5 2.76 -2.80 -10.75
C GLU A 5 1.80 -1.69 -11.16
N GLN A 6 0.49 -1.92 -11.02
CA GLN A 6 -0.52 -0.90 -11.30
C GLN A 6 -0.42 0.31 -10.37
N TYR A 7 0.00 0.10 -9.11
CA TYR A 7 0.29 1.19 -8.18
C TYR A 7 1.50 2.01 -8.65
N ILE A 8 2.65 1.37 -8.92
CA ILE A 8 3.86 2.05 -9.39
C ILE A 8 3.60 2.79 -10.71
N GLU A 9 2.93 2.14 -11.66
CA GLU A 9 2.57 2.74 -12.94
C GLU A 9 1.62 3.94 -12.76
N SER A 10 0.72 3.88 -11.78
CA SER A 10 -0.15 5.01 -11.49
C SER A 10 0.61 6.24 -10.97
N LEU A 11 1.78 6.06 -10.34
CA LEU A 11 2.62 7.19 -9.91
C LEU A 11 3.33 7.86 -11.09
N ARG A 12 3.70 7.09 -12.12
CA ARG A 12 4.36 7.64 -13.34
C ARG A 12 3.45 8.58 -14.12
N LYS A 13 2.14 8.37 -14.01
CA LYS A 13 1.11 9.17 -14.67
C LYS A 13 0.82 10.49 -13.94
N LEU A 14 1.37 10.68 -12.75
CA LEU A 14 1.21 11.91 -11.98
C LEU A 14 2.26 12.94 -12.40
N ASN A 15 1.83 14.19 -12.55
CA ASN A 15 2.75 15.31 -12.76
C ASN A 15 3.37 15.76 -11.42
N LEU A 16 4.25 14.92 -10.85
CA LEU A 16 4.81 15.13 -9.52
C LEU A 16 5.93 16.16 -9.52
N GLU A 17 5.80 17.20 -8.70
CA GLU A 17 6.85 18.16 -8.38
C GLU A 17 7.62 17.75 -7.12
N VAL A 18 8.64 16.92 -7.31
CA VAL A 18 9.51 16.40 -6.24
C VAL A 18 10.87 17.07 -6.28
N TYR A 19 11.30 17.57 -5.13
CA TYR A 19 12.64 18.07 -4.86
C TYR A 19 13.31 17.19 -3.80
N LEU A 20 14.57 16.84 -4.03
CA LEU A 20 15.36 16.02 -3.12
C LEU A 20 16.74 16.66 -2.97
N LEU A 21 17.16 16.90 -1.72
CA LEU A 21 18.45 17.55 -1.41
C LEU A 21 18.67 18.88 -2.15
N GLY A 22 17.60 19.65 -2.35
CA GLY A 22 17.64 20.95 -3.04
C GLY A 22 17.51 20.87 -4.56
N GLU A 23 17.46 19.68 -5.15
CA GLU A 23 17.41 19.50 -6.60
C GLU A 23 16.06 18.93 -7.09
N ARG A 24 15.62 19.37 -8.27
CA ARG A 24 14.40 18.87 -8.91
C ARG A 24 14.62 17.47 -9.49
N VAL A 25 13.84 16.49 -9.00
CA VAL A 25 13.90 15.10 -9.49
C VAL A 25 12.95 14.90 -10.68
N LYS A 26 13.50 14.69 -11.88
CA LYS A 26 12.69 14.49 -13.11
C LYS A 26 11.93 13.17 -13.14
N ASN A 27 12.48 12.10 -12.56
CA ASN A 27 11.84 10.79 -12.49
C ASN A 27 11.83 10.27 -11.04
N PRO A 28 10.85 10.71 -10.23
CA PRO A 28 10.80 10.33 -8.81
C PRO A 28 10.57 8.84 -8.59
N VAL A 29 9.86 8.18 -9.51
CA VAL A 29 9.47 6.76 -9.38
C VAL A 29 10.69 5.83 -9.46
N ASP A 30 11.63 6.13 -10.35
CA ASP A 30 12.85 5.34 -10.50
C ASP A 30 14.03 5.87 -9.68
N HIS A 31 13.85 7.00 -8.97
CA HIS A 31 14.93 7.62 -8.23
C HIS A 31 15.42 6.68 -7.11
N PRO A 32 16.72 6.34 -7.04
CA PRO A 32 17.24 5.30 -6.14
C PRO A 32 16.98 5.57 -4.66
N ILE A 33 16.93 6.84 -4.25
CA ILE A 33 16.61 7.23 -2.85
C ILE A 33 15.11 7.08 -2.55
N LEU A 34 14.22 7.30 -3.52
CA LEU A 34 12.77 7.30 -3.31
C LEU A 34 12.16 5.92 -3.53
N ARG A 35 12.76 5.12 -4.41
CA ARG A 35 12.28 3.80 -4.80
C ARG A 35 12.03 2.84 -3.61
N PRO A 36 12.89 2.77 -2.56
CA PRO A 36 12.60 1.94 -1.40
C PRO A 36 11.27 2.29 -0.72
N SER A 37 10.97 3.57 -0.54
CA SER A 37 9.69 4.01 0.06
C SER A 37 8.49 3.63 -0.81
N LEU A 38 8.64 3.71 -2.15
CA LEU A 38 7.58 3.28 -3.07
C LEU A 38 7.36 1.77 -3.00
N ASN A 39 8.42 0.98 -2.87
CA ASN A 39 8.33 -0.47 -2.70
C ASN A 39 7.61 -0.85 -1.40
N SER A 40 7.88 -0.14 -0.29
CA SER A 40 7.17 -0.37 0.98
C SER A 40 5.66 -0.16 0.85
N VAL A 41 5.24 0.85 0.08
CA VAL A 41 3.80 1.06 -0.19
C VAL A 41 3.28 0.02 -1.18
N ALA A 42 4.05 -0.35 -2.21
CA ALA A 42 3.69 -1.39 -3.17
C ALA A 42 3.42 -2.74 -2.47
N MET A 43 4.17 -3.04 -1.41
CA MET A 43 3.96 -4.24 -0.58
C MET A 43 2.55 -4.32 0.01
N THR A 44 1.90 -3.18 0.30
CA THR A 44 0.51 -3.16 0.81
C THR A 44 -0.50 -3.66 -0.22
N TYR A 45 -0.21 -3.50 -1.51
CA TYR A 45 -0.99 -4.08 -2.61
C TYR A 45 -0.63 -5.56 -2.79
N GLN A 46 0.65 -5.91 -2.68
CA GLN A 46 1.14 -7.28 -2.84
C GLN A 46 0.47 -8.25 -1.87
N ILE A 47 0.50 -7.95 -0.56
CA ILE A 47 -0.10 -8.82 0.47
C ILE A 47 -1.62 -8.98 0.34
N ALA A 48 -2.28 -8.10 -0.43
CA ALA A 48 -3.70 -8.20 -0.71
C ALA A 48 -4.04 -9.19 -1.84
N HIS A 49 -3.04 -9.59 -2.64
CA HIS A 49 -3.16 -10.60 -3.69
C HIS A 49 -2.53 -11.95 -3.31
N GLU A 50 -1.69 -12.00 -2.27
CA GLU A 50 -1.12 -13.24 -1.73
C GLU A 50 -2.14 -14.02 -0.90
N GLU A 51 -2.40 -15.29 -1.24
CA GLU A 51 -3.45 -16.11 -0.60
C GLU A 51 -3.27 -16.21 0.93
N GLU A 52 -2.04 -16.40 1.40
CA GLU A 52 -1.70 -16.54 2.82
C GLU A 52 -2.05 -15.29 3.65
N SER A 53 -1.84 -14.10 3.09
CA SER A 53 -2.05 -12.82 3.79
C SER A 53 -3.34 -12.09 3.42
N LYS A 54 -4.07 -12.56 2.40
CA LYS A 54 -5.26 -11.88 1.87
C LYS A 54 -6.35 -11.65 2.91
N HIS A 55 -6.59 -12.63 3.77
CA HIS A 55 -7.58 -12.53 4.86
C HIS A 55 -7.23 -11.39 5.85
N LEU A 56 -5.94 -11.12 6.01
CA LEU A 56 -5.42 -10.08 6.88
C LEU A 56 -5.37 -8.73 6.18
N ALA A 57 -4.97 -8.71 4.91
CA ALA A 57 -4.81 -7.51 4.09
C ALA A 57 -6.13 -6.93 3.57
N CYS A 58 -7.16 -7.76 3.40
CA CYS A 58 -8.46 -7.38 2.87
C CYS A 58 -9.57 -7.50 3.91
N THR A 59 -10.63 -6.73 3.72
CA THR A 59 -11.90 -6.91 4.43
C THR A 59 -13.05 -6.45 3.54
N ARG A 60 -14.29 -6.74 3.94
CA ARG A 60 -15.49 -6.27 3.25
C ARG A 60 -15.86 -4.89 3.80
N SER A 61 -16.02 -3.92 2.90
CA SER A 61 -16.48 -2.57 3.26
C SER A 61 -17.91 -2.62 3.78
N HIS A 62 -18.17 -2.09 4.98
CA HIS A 62 -19.52 -1.95 5.52
C HIS A 62 -20.36 -0.90 4.75
N LEU A 63 -19.71 0.03 4.02
CA LEU A 63 -20.39 1.04 3.21
C LEU A 63 -20.81 0.53 1.83
N THR A 64 -19.99 -0.30 1.19
CA THR A 64 -20.18 -0.68 -0.23
C THR A 64 -20.36 -2.17 -0.46
N GLY A 65 -20.12 -3.01 0.56
CA GLY A 65 -20.11 -4.46 0.44
C GLY A 65 -18.98 -5.04 -0.41
N LYS A 66 -18.09 -4.20 -0.99
CA LYS A 66 -16.97 -4.62 -1.83
C LYS A 66 -15.76 -5.01 -0.97
N THR A 67 -14.93 -5.91 -1.48
CA THR A 67 -13.62 -6.20 -0.90
C THR A 67 -12.69 -5.01 -1.09
N ILE A 68 -12.14 -4.53 0.01
CA ILE A 68 -11.23 -3.38 0.07
C ILE A 68 -9.98 -3.74 0.85
N ASN A 69 -8.93 -2.94 0.67
CA ASN A 69 -7.71 -3.06 1.47
C ASN A 69 -8.01 -2.58 2.90
N ARG A 70 -7.53 -3.30 3.92
CA ARG A 70 -7.75 -2.96 5.35
C ARG A 70 -7.17 -1.59 5.73
N PHE A 71 -6.24 -1.01 4.95
CA PHE A 71 -5.84 0.41 5.12
C PHE A 71 -6.97 1.41 4.88
N THR A 72 -7.98 1.04 4.09
CA THR A 72 -9.11 1.91 3.74
C THR A 72 -10.40 1.55 4.48
N ALA A 73 -10.34 0.55 5.38
CA ALA A 73 -11.49 0.09 6.13
C ALA A 73 -11.71 0.93 7.40
N ILE A 74 -12.97 1.25 7.68
CA ILE A 74 -13.36 1.76 9.01
C ILE A 74 -13.55 0.54 9.90
N HIS A 75 -12.83 0.49 11.01
CA HIS A 75 -12.94 -0.59 12.00
C HIS A 75 -14.34 -0.60 12.61
N GLN A 76 -14.96 -1.78 12.69
CA GLN A 76 -16.30 -1.95 13.28
C GLN A 76 -16.24 -2.76 14.58
N THR A 77 -15.16 -3.50 14.79
CA THR A 77 -14.98 -4.40 15.94
C THR A 77 -13.57 -4.31 16.51
N PRO A 78 -13.34 -4.76 17.77
CA PRO A 78 -11.99 -4.94 18.32
C PRO A 78 -11.14 -5.89 17.47
N GLU A 79 -11.75 -6.91 16.88
CA GLU A 79 -11.09 -7.86 15.98
C GLU A 79 -10.52 -7.17 14.74
N ASP A 80 -11.20 -6.15 14.20
CA ASP A 80 -10.66 -5.36 13.09
C ASP A 80 -9.38 -4.62 13.46
N LEU A 81 -9.30 -4.10 14.69
CA LEU A 81 -8.11 -3.42 15.21
C LEU A 81 -6.96 -4.40 15.41
N VAL A 82 -7.23 -5.59 15.98
CA VAL A 82 -6.23 -6.65 16.13
C VAL A 82 -5.69 -7.07 14.76
N ASN A 83 -6.56 -7.29 13.79
CA ASN A 83 -6.17 -7.66 12.43
C ASN A 83 -5.41 -6.55 11.72
N LYS A 84 -5.74 -5.28 11.98
CA LYS A 84 -4.97 -4.13 11.49
C LYS A 84 -3.53 -4.14 12.01
N VAL A 85 -3.34 -4.37 13.32
CA VAL A 85 -2.00 -4.43 13.93
C VAL A 85 -1.22 -5.63 13.42
N LYS A 86 -1.85 -6.81 13.32
CA LYS A 86 -1.23 -8.01 12.74
C LYS A 86 -0.78 -7.76 11.29
N MET A 87 -1.61 -7.11 10.48
CA MET A 87 -1.24 -6.71 9.11
C MET A 87 -0.03 -5.79 9.08
N GLN A 88 0.02 -4.80 9.97
CA GLN A 88 1.16 -3.87 10.06
C GLN A 88 2.45 -4.58 10.50
N ARG A 89 2.36 -5.56 11.42
CA ARG A 89 3.51 -6.39 11.82
C ARG A 89 4.04 -7.24 10.67
N LEU A 90 3.15 -7.85 9.88
CA LEU A 90 3.52 -8.60 8.67
C LEU A 90 4.27 -7.70 7.67
N LEU A 91 3.76 -6.48 7.44
CA LEU A 91 4.42 -5.53 6.54
C LEU A 91 5.80 -5.14 7.05
N GLY A 92 5.96 -4.86 8.34
CA GLY A 92 7.27 -4.55 8.94
C GLY A 92 8.28 -5.70 8.92
N GLN A 93 7.86 -6.93 8.57
CA GLN A 93 8.78 -8.06 8.33
C GLN A 93 9.15 -8.21 6.85
N LYS A 94 8.38 -7.61 5.94
CA LYS A 94 8.54 -7.71 4.48
C LYS A 94 9.23 -6.47 3.87
N THR A 95 9.41 -5.40 4.63
CA THR A 95 9.95 -4.11 4.19
C THR A 95 11.01 -3.62 5.17
#